data_AF-A0A4Y2M2D3-F1
#
_entry.id   AF-A0A4Y2M2D3-F1
#
_cell.length_a   1.000
_cell.length_b   1.000
_cell.length_c   1.000
_cell.angle_alpha   90.00
_cell.angle_beta   90.00
_cell.angle_gamma   90.00
#
_symmetry.space_group_name_H-M   'P 1'
#
loop_
_entity.id
_entity.type
_entity.pdbx_description
1 polymer ?
#
loop_
_entity_poly.entity_id
_entity_poly.type
_entity_poly.pdbx_seq_one_letter_code
_entity_poly.pdbx_strand_id
1 'polypeptide(L)'
;MFIMLPMNTFFAYYTILCRQLQLCIRQFTKDITFVPDSDYGKVLRDYISIRTFVSKIEDELSVFVFTASLYNACSMYFGMTLILHPEEFMSTIQSLSVGCLFIASSVAYLGLALSGSLVHEAASDLWLKAHEVVSRKPEVNSFQQRFLSIVEKNLHVTVWKILPITRSFILATMGTVFTYCLLLDNIRTLKGIADLRNVSYV
;
A
#
# COMPACT_ATOMS: atom_id res chain seq x y z
N MET A 1 5.94 -18.38 -14.92
CA MET A 1 4.52 -18.06 -15.20
C MET A 1 3.57 -18.57 -14.10
N PHE A 2 3.73 -19.79 -13.56
CA PHE A 2 2.84 -20.34 -12.52
C PHE A 2 2.73 -19.54 -11.20
N ILE A 3 3.79 -18.84 -10.77
CA ILE A 3 3.77 -17.97 -9.57
C ILE A 3 3.04 -16.62 -9.83
N MET A 4 2.79 -16.26 -11.10
CA MET A 4 2.17 -14.97 -11.44
C MET A 4 0.67 -14.92 -11.17
N LEU A 5 -0.02 -16.04 -11.37
CA LEU A 5 -1.46 -16.12 -11.10
C LEU A 5 -1.79 -15.82 -9.63
N PRO A 6 -1.21 -16.52 -8.63
CA PRO A 6 -1.59 -16.31 -7.24
C PRO A 6 -1.30 -14.88 -6.75
N MET A 7 -0.19 -14.27 -7.18
CA MET A 7 0.15 -12.90 -6.78
C MET A 7 -0.76 -11.86 -7.43
N ASN A 8 -1.06 -11.98 -8.72
CA ASN A 8 -1.97 -11.06 -9.39
C ASN A 8 -3.41 -11.21 -8.89
N THR A 9 -3.84 -12.44 -8.59
CA THR A 9 -5.12 -12.69 -7.93
C THR A 9 -5.16 -12.06 -6.54
N PHE A 10 -4.08 -12.17 -5.75
CA PHE A 10 -3.99 -11.52 -4.45
C PHE A 10 -4.05 -9.99 -4.57
N PHE A 11 -3.34 -9.38 -5.52
CA PHE A 11 -3.42 -7.94 -5.77
C PHE A 11 -4.86 -7.49 -6.03
N ALA A 12 -5.57 -8.19 -6.92
CA ALA A 12 -6.96 -7.87 -7.23
C ALA A 12 -7.88 -8.05 -6.02
N TYR A 13 -7.77 -9.18 -5.31
CA TYR A 13 -8.54 -9.46 -4.10
C TYR A 13 -8.36 -8.38 -3.04
N TYR A 14 -7.10 -8.04 -2.73
CA TYR A 14 -6.80 -7.07 -1.69
C TYR A 14 -7.22 -5.65 -2.10
N THR A 15 -7.09 -5.29 -3.37
CA THR A 15 -7.62 -4.04 -3.93
C THR A 15 -9.13 -3.92 -3.69
N ILE A 16 -9.89 -4.98 -4.01
CA ILE A 16 -11.34 -5.02 -3.78
C ILE A 16 -11.65 -4.93 -2.28
N LEU A 17 -10.93 -5.66 -1.44
CA LEU A 17 -11.11 -5.64 0.01
C LEU A 17 -10.89 -4.23 0.58
N CYS A 18 -9.78 -3.58 0.24
CA CYS A 18 -9.52 -2.19 0.64
C CYS A 18 -10.60 -1.24 0.15
N ARG A 19 -11.09 -1.42 -1.09
CA ARG A 19 -12.18 -0.60 -1.62
C ARG A 19 -13.47 -0.78 -0.83
N GLN A 20 -13.82 -2.00 -0.43
CA GLN A 20 -14.99 -2.27 0.41
C GLN A 20 -14.84 -1.66 1.81
N LEU A 21 -13.65 -1.78 2.43
CA LEU A 21 -13.36 -1.12 3.70
C LEU A 21 -13.48 0.39 3.61
N GLN A 22 -12.94 0.99 2.54
CA GLN A 22 -13.07 2.43 2.28
C GLN A 22 -14.54 2.86 2.18
N LEU A 23 -15.35 2.12 1.42
CA LEU A 23 -16.77 2.42 1.26
C LEU A 23 -17.52 2.27 2.59
N CYS A 24 -17.23 1.22 3.36
CA CYS A 24 -17.79 1.00 4.69
C CYS A 24 -17.48 2.17 5.63
N ILE A 25 -16.21 2.60 5.71
CA ILE A 25 -15.80 3.74 6.53
C ILE A 25 -16.50 5.01 6.04
N ARG A 26 -16.53 5.29 4.74
CA ARG A 26 -17.20 6.49 4.20
C ARG A 26 -18.69 6.51 4.47
N GLN A 27 -19.36 5.36 4.40
CA GLN A 27 -20.77 5.26 4.73
C GLN A 27 -20.99 5.52 6.21
N PHE A 28 -20.19 4.89 7.07
CA PHE A 28 -20.19 5.15 8.51
C PHE A 28 -19.96 6.63 8.84
N THR A 29 -19.03 7.29 8.14
CA THR A 29 -18.76 8.73 8.26
C THR A 29 -19.95 9.60 7.86
N LYS A 30 -20.78 9.17 6.90
CA LYS A 30 -22.02 9.90 6.58
C LYS A 30 -23.04 9.69 7.69
N ASP A 31 -23.22 8.45 8.12
CA ASP A 31 -24.26 8.09 9.09
C ASP A 31 -24.04 8.84 10.43
N ILE A 32 -22.81 8.91 10.95
CA ILE A 32 -22.49 9.64 12.19
C ILE A 32 -22.92 11.12 12.18
N THR A 33 -22.94 11.78 11.02
CA THR A 33 -23.32 13.20 10.96
C THR A 33 -24.80 13.45 11.25
N PHE A 34 -25.65 12.41 11.13
CA PHE A 34 -27.09 12.49 11.35
C PHE A 34 -27.57 11.79 12.63
N VAL A 35 -26.66 11.18 13.41
CA VAL A 35 -27.04 10.37 14.58
C VAL A 35 -27.40 11.25 15.80
N PRO A 36 -28.55 10.99 16.46
CA PRO A 36 -28.92 11.62 17.72
C PRO A 36 -27.93 11.30 18.86
N ASP A 37 -27.80 12.20 19.83
CA ASP A 37 -26.90 12.03 20.98
C ASP A 37 -27.18 10.79 21.83
N SER A 38 -28.45 10.35 21.91
CA SER A 38 -28.86 9.16 22.65
C SER A 38 -28.28 7.86 22.08
N ASP A 39 -27.95 7.84 20.79
CA ASP A 39 -27.61 6.61 20.07
C ASP A 39 -26.10 6.43 19.88
N TYR A 40 -25.28 7.33 20.42
CA TYR A 40 -23.81 7.27 20.30
C TYR A 40 -23.19 6.00 20.90
N GLY A 41 -23.87 5.36 21.85
CA GLY A 41 -23.46 4.05 22.37
C GLY A 41 -23.50 2.94 21.31
N LYS A 42 -24.44 3.03 20.35
CA LYS A 42 -24.52 2.12 19.20
C LYS A 42 -23.41 2.42 18.19
N VAL A 43 -23.21 3.70 17.85
CA VAL A 43 -22.12 4.17 16.97
C VAL A 43 -20.76 3.67 17.45
N LEU A 44 -20.48 3.80 18.75
CA LEU A 44 -19.25 3.32 19.34
C LEU A 44 -19.06 1.79 19.17
N ARG A 45 -20.11 0.99 19.40
CA ARG A 45 -20.05 -0.47 19.23
C ARG A 45 -19.83 -0.86 17.78
N ASP A 46 -20.56 -0.22 16.86
CA ASP A 46 -20.45 -0.49 15.42
C ASP A 46 -19.03 -0.15 14.93
N TYR A 47 -18.45 0.97 15.37
CA TYR A 47 -17.07 1.32 15.04
C TYR A 47 -16.03 0.35 15.62
N ILE A 48 -16.19 -0.08 16.88
CA ILE A 48 -15.32 -1.11 17.47
C ILE A 48 -15.38 -2.41 16.66
N SER A 49 -16.56 -2.80 16.17
CA SER A 49 -16.73 -3.96 15.30
C SER A 49 -15.94 -3.81 13.99
N ILE A 50 -16.09 -2.66 13.31
CA ILE A 50 -15.33 -2.35 12.09
C ILE A 50 -13.82 -2.41 12.37
N ARG A 51 -13.36 -1.77 13.44
CA ARG A 51 -11.93 -1.78 13.82
C ARG A 51 -11.41 -3.17 14.10
N THR A 52 -12.17 -4.00 14.80
CA THR A 52 -11.81 -5.38 15.11
C THR A 52 -11.74 -6.22 13.84
N PHE A 53 -12.67 -6.02 12.92
CA PHE A 53 -12.66 -6.69 11.62
C PHE A 53 -11.43 -6.33 10.79
N VAL A 54 -11.09 -5.04 10.69
CA VAL A 54 -9.88 -4.63 9.97
C VAL A 54 -8.61 -5.13 10.66
N SER A 55 -8.56 -5.14 12.00
CA SER A 55 -7.42 -5.70 12.73
C SER A 55 -7.21 -7.18 12.39
N LYS A 56 -8.28 -7.98 12.28
CA LYS A 56 -8.17 -9.39 11.88
C LYS A 56 -7.68 -9.54 10.44
N ILE A 57 -8.16 -8.69 9.53
CA ILE A 57 -7.65 -8.65 8.15
C ILE A 57 -6.15 -8.36 8.14
N GLU A 58 -5.71 -7.38 8.92
CA GLU A 58 -4.30 -7.01 9.05
C GLU A 58 -3.46 -8.16 9.63
N ASP A 59 -3.96 -8.85 10.65
CA ASP A 59 -3.26 -9.98 11.27
C ASP A 59 -2.98 -11.10 10.28
N GLU A 60 -3.94 -11.42 9.41
CA GLU A 60 -3.84 -12.51 8.43
C GLU A 60 -3.17 -12.09 7.12
N LEU A 61 -3.49 -10.91 6.60
CA LEU A 61 -3.13 -10.52 5.24
C LEU A 61 -1.85 -9.66 5.14
N SER A 62 -1.40 -9.04 6.23
CA SER A 62 -0.27 -8.10 6.18
C SER A 62 1.04 -8.74 5.70
N VAL A 63 1.28 -10.02 6.01
CA VAL A 63 2.44 -10.79 5.51
C VAL A 63 2.35 -11.06 4.00
N PHE A 64 1.14 -11.28 3.48
CA PHE A 64 0.92 -11.46 2.05
C PHE A 64 1.13 -10.15 1.31
N VAL A 65 0.69 -9.02 1.86
CA VAL A 65 1.00 -7.69 1.31
C VAL A 65 2.51 -7.47 1.23
N PHE A 66 3.26 -7.80 2.28
CA PHE A 66 4.71 -7.70 2.27
C PHE A 66 5.36 -8.58 1.21
N THR A 67 4.91 -9.83 1.08
CA THR A 67 5.41 -10.74 0.05
C THR A 67 5.09 -10.19 -1.35
N ALA A 68 3.93 -9.58 -1.53
CA ALA A 68 3.51 -8.96 -2.77
C ALA A 68 4.32 -7.69 -3.09
N SER A 69 4.68 -6.89 -2.08
CA SER A 69 5.62 -5.76 -2.20
C SER A 69 7.01 -6.23 -2.64
N LEU A 70 7.54 -7.30 -2.04
CA LEU A 70 8.82 -7.89 -2.44
C LEU A 70 8.78 -8.41 -3.88
N TYR A 71 7.72 -9.12 -4.24
CA TYR A 71 7.51 -9.61 -5.60
C TYR A 71 7.50 -8.46 -6.61
N ASN A 72 6.79 -7.37 -6.30
CA ASN A 72 6.77 -6.18 -7.15
C ASN A 72 8.17 -5.54 -7.24
N ALA A 73 8.91 -5.42 -6.14
CA ALA A 73 10.27 -4.88 -6.15
C ALA A 73 11.22 -5.70 -7.04
N CYS A 74 11.15 -7.03 -6.99
CA CYS A 74 11.91 -7.90 -7.89
C CYS A 74 11.50 -7.69 -9.36
N SER A 75 10.20 -7.62 -9.63
CA SER A 75 9.67 -7.35 -10.97
C SER A 75 10.15 -6.02 -11.53
N MET A 76 10.15 -4.97 -10.70
CA MET A 76 10.69 -3.66 -11.02
C MET A 76 12.19 -3.70 -11.30
N TYR A 77 12.97 -4.43 -10.50
CA TYR A 77 14.40 -4.61 -10.74
C TYR A 77 14.68 -5.23 -12.12
N PHE A 78 14.04 -6.36 -12.44
CA PHE A 78 14.21 -7.01 -13.75
C PHE A 78 13.73 -6.12 -14.91
N GLY A 79 12.64 -5.38 -14.73
CA GLY A 79 12.16 -4.41 -15.72
C GLY A 79 13.16 -3.27 -15.96
N MET A 80 13.79 -2.77 -14.91
CA MET A 80 14.84 -1.75 -15.03
C MET A 80 16.11 -2.30 -15.67
N THR A 81 16.54 -3.52 -15.32
CA THR A 81 17.67 -4.18 -15.97
C THR A 81 17.42 -4.35 -17.47
N LEU A 82 16.19 -4.69 -17.89
CA LEU A 82 15.82 -4.76 -19.30
C LEU A 82 15.97 -3.41 -20.02
N ILE A 83 15.68 -2.30 -19.34
CA ILE A 83 15.82 -0.95 -19.91
C ILE A 83 17.28 -0.53 -20.01
N LEU A 84 18.08 -0.84 -18.98
CA LEU A 84 19.48 -0.41 -18.88
C LEU A 84 20.45 -1.29 -19.68
N HIS A 85 20.20 -2.60 -19.73
CA HIS A 85 21.04 -3.60 -20.38
C HIS A 85 20.19 -4.54 -21.27
N PRO A 86 19.59 -4.03 -22.35
CA PRO A 86 18.79 -4.85 -23.25
C PRO A 86 19.58 -6.03 -23.85
N GLU A 87 20.90 -5.91 -23.97
CA GLU A 87 21.83 -6.93 -24.47
C GLU A 87 21.99 -8.16 -23.55
N GLU A 88 21.68 -8.04 -22.25
CA GLU A 88 21.70 -9.19 -21.32
C GLU A 88 20.58 -10.21 -21.64
N PHE A 89 19.60 -9.83 -22.46
CA PHE A 89 18.45 -10.66 -22.82
C PHE A 89 18.64 -11.31 -24.19
N MET A 90 18.80 -12.64 -24.18
CA MET A 90 19.16 -13.44 -25.36
C MET A 90 18.06 -13.54 -26.43
N SER A 91 16.80 -13.20 -26.10
CA SER A 91 15.66 -13.34 -27.02
C SER A 91 14.63 -12.22 -26.87
N THR A 92 14.10 -11.72 -27.99
CA THR A 92 12.97 -10.77 -28.03
C THR A 92 11.75 -11.25 -27.23
N ILE A 93 11.50 -12.57 -27.22
CA ILE A 93 10.38 -13.15 -26.47
C ILE A 93 10.62 -13.01 -24.96
N GLN A 94 11.87 -13.18 -24.51
CA GLN A 94 12.23 -13.01 -23.10
C GLN A 94 12.10 -11.55 -22.68
N SER A 95 12.62 -10.61 -23.48
CA SER A 95 12.46 -9.17 -23.24
C SER A 95 11.00 -8.75 -23.17
N LEU A 96 10.18 -9.20 -24.14
CA LEU A 96 8.74 -8.90 -24.14
C LEU A 96 8.05 -9.47 -22.90
N SER A 97 8.38 -10.70 -22.52
CA SER A 97 7.80 -11.35 -21.33
C SER A 97 8.13 -10.61 -20.04
N VAL A 98 9.40 -10.18 -19.87
CA VAL A 98 9.85 -9.41 -18.70
C VAL A 98 9.21 -8.02 -18.70
N GLY A 99 9.14 -7.34 -19.85
CA GLY A 99 8.48 -6.05 -19.97
C GLY A 99 6.99 -6.11 -19.63
N CYS A 100 6.26 -7.09 -20.17
CA CYS A 100 4.85 -7.31 -19.84
C CYS A 100 4.67 -7.61 -18.35
N LEU A 101 5.54 -8.43 -17.75
CA LEU A 101 5.49 -8.73 -16.33
C LEU A 101 5.72 -7.50 -15.47
N PHE A 102 6.73 -6.71 -15.80
CA PHE A 102 7.08 -5.48 -15.11
C PHE A 102 5.89 -4.50 -15.10
N ILE A 103 5.30 -4.25 -16.27
CA ILE A 103 4.16 -3.35 -16.41
C ILE A 103 2.95 -3.88 -15.63
N ALA A 104 2.58 -5.15 -15.84
CA ALA A 104 1.41 -5.74 -15.21
C ALA A 104 1.52 -5.78 -13.68
N SER A 105 2.69 -6.18 -13.15
CA SER A 105 2.93 -6.24 -11.70
C SER A 105 2.92 -4.85 -11.08
N SER A 106 3.55 -3.87 -11.73
CA SER A 106 3.61 -2.49 -11.24
C SER A 106 2.23 -1.85 -11.20
N VAL A 107 1.42 -2.03 -12.25
CA VAL A 107 0.05 -1.52 -12.30
C VAL A 107 -0.82 -2.18 -11.23
N ALA A 108 -0.73 -3.50 -11.07
CA ALA A 108 -1.49 -4.23 -10.06
C ALA A 108 -1.10 -3.82 -8.63
N TYR A 109 0.20 -3.67 -8.37
CA TYR A 109 0.72 -3.21 -7.08
C TYR A 109 0.31 -1.77 -6.77
N LEU A 110 0.33 -0.88 -7.76
CA LEU A 110 -0.19 0.48 -7.62
C LEU A 110 -1.67 0.47 -7.25
N GLY A 111 -2.48 -0.39 -7.88
CA GLY A 111 -3.89 -0.58 -7.54
C GLY A 111 -4.10 -0.98 -6.08
N LEU A 112 -3.32 -1.96 -5.60
CA LEU A 112 -3.32 -2.40 -4.21
C LEU A 112 -2.96 -1.24 -3.27
N ALA A 113 -1.82 -0.59 -3.52
CA ALA A 113 -1.28 0.39 -2.59
C ALA A 113 -2.10 1.69 -2.57
N LEU A 114 -2.64 2.11 -3.72
CA LEU A 114 -3.59 3.22 -3.79
C LEU A 114 -4.86 2.90 -3.00
N SER A 115 -5.40 1.68 -3.15
CA SER A 115 -6.60 1.27 -2.42
C SER A 115 -6.37 1.22 -0.91
N GLY A 116 -5.21 0.72 -0.46
CA GLY A 116 -4.80 0.77 0.94
C GLY A 116 -4.69 2.20 1.47
N SER A 117 -4.07 3.10 0.71
CA SER A 117 -3.98 4.53 1.06
C SER A 117 -5.35 5.19 1.17
N LEU A 118 -6.29 4.83 0.30
CA LEU A 118 -7.64 5.36 0.31
C LEU A 118 -8.44 4.94 1.55
N VAL A 119 -8.16 3.77 2.15
CA VAL A 119 -8.72 3.36 3.45
C VAL A 119 -8.22 4.28 4.55
N HIS A 120 -6.90 4.55 4.56
CA HIS A 120 -6.31 5.48 5.52
C HIS A 120 -6.90 6.89 5.40
N GLU A 121 -7.04 7.41 4.18
CA GLU A 121 -7.68 8.71 3.94
C GLU A 121 -9.14 8.76 4.41
N ALA A 122 -9.91 7.68 4.18
CA ALA A 122 -11.28 7.60 4.66
C ALA A 122 -11.36 7.57 6.19
N ALA A 123 -10.44 6.87 6.86
CA ALA A 123 -10.36 6.85 8.32
C ALA A 123 -9.99 8.23 8.89
N SER A 124 -9.06 8.94 8.25
CA SER A 124 -8.71 10.31 8.63
C SER A 124 -9.87 11.29 8.42
N ASP A 125 -10.64 11.16 7.33
CA ASP A 125 -11.86 11.97 7.10
C ASP A 125 -12.94 11.68 8.15
N LEU A 126 -13.10 10.41 8.55
CA LEU A 126 -13.97 10.03 9.67
C LEU A 126 -13.57 10.74 10.96
N TRP A 127 -12.27 10.74 11.30
CA TRP A 127 -11.77 11.44 12.48
C TRP A 127 -12.09 12.93 12.46
N LEU A 128 -11.76 13.61 11.35
CA LEU A 128 -11.98 15.05 11.22
C LEU A 128 -13.47 15.40 11.37
N LYS A 129 -14.36 14.66 10.71
CA LYS A 129 -15.81 14.88 10.80
C LYS A 129 -16.37 14.53 12.17
N ALA A 130 -15.93 13.44 12.78
CA ALA A 130 -16.32 13.07 14.14
C ALA A 130 -15.93 14.19 15.11
N HIS A 131 -14.70 14.69 15.01
CA HIS A 131 -14.22 15.79 15.82
C HIS A 131 -15.05 17.06 15.58
N GLU A 132 -15.32 17.43 14.34
CA GLU A 132 -16.13 18.62 14.02
C GLU A 132 -17.56 18.53 14.60
N VAL A 133 -18.22 17.38 14.46
CA VAL A 133 -19.59 17.15 14.95
C VAL A 133 -19.64 17.21 16.48
N VAL A 134 -18.67 16.61 17.16
CA VAL A 134 -18.65 16.57 18.62
C VAL A 134 -18.22 17.91 19.22
N SER A 135 -17.25 18.61 18.62
CA SER A 135 -16.78 19.92 19.12
C SER A 135 -17.83 21.04 19.00
N ARG A 136 -18.83 20.89 18.13
CA ARG A 136 -19.95 21.84 18.05
C ARG A 136 -20.97 21.70 19.19
N LYS A 137 -20.88 20.66 20.01
CA LYS A 137 -21.85 20.39 21.07
C LYS A 137 -21.42 21.05 22.39
N PRO A 138 -22.34 21.71 23.11
CA PRO A 138 -22.03 22.39 24.36
C PRO A 138 -21.72 21.40 25.50
N GLU A 139 -22.29 20.20 25.47
CA GLU A 139 -22.01 19.11 26.41
C GLU A 139 -21.67 17.84 25.64
N VAL A 140 -20.55 17.20 25.99
CA VAL A 140 -20.06 15.98 25.34
C VAL A 140 -20.26 14.80 26.28
N ASN A 141 -20.96 13.76 25.80
CA ASN A 141 -21.20 12.54 26.55
C ASN A 141 -19.92 11.68 26.67
N SER A 142 -19.79 10.85 27.71
CA SER A 142 -18.67 9.92 27.90
C SER A 142 -18.49 8.97 26.71
N PHE A 143 -19.59 8.56 26.06
CA PHE A 143 -19.54 7.73 24.85
C PHE A 143 -18.93 8.46 23.65
N GLN A 144 -19.18 9.76 23.51
CA GLN A 144 -18.63 10.60 22.44
C GLN A 144 -17.13 10.84 22.64
N GLN A 145 -16.70 11.13 23.87
CA GLN A 145 -15.27 11.23 24.19
C GLN A 145 -14.54 9.92 23.93
N ARG A 146 -15.12 8.79 24.36
CA ARG A 146 -14.53 7.47 24.11
C ARG A 146 -14.47 7.14 22.63
N PHE A 147 -15.51 7.47 21.87
CA PHE A 147 -15.53 7.31 20.42
C PHE A 147 -14.42 8.14 19.76
N LEU A 148 -14.31 9.42 20.09
CA LEU A 148 -13.23 10.29 19.59
C LEU A 148 -11.85 9.71 19.88
N SER A 149 -11.57 9.32 21.13
CA SER A 149 -10.26 8.76 21.50
C SER A 149 -9.91 7.48 20.71
N ILE A 150 -10.91 6.66 20.35
CA ILE A 150 -10.67 5.45 19.55
C ILE A 150 -10.46 5.81 18.09
N VAL A 151 -11.25 6.72 17.53
CA VAL A 151 -11.15 7.14 16.12
C VAL A 151 -9.86 7.92 15.86
N GLU A 152 -9.38 8.72 16.82
CA GLU A 152 -8.11 9.44 16.78
C GLU A 152 -6.93 8.50 16.49
N LYS A 153 -6.97 7.29 17.06
CA LYS A 153 -6.05 6.20 16.72
C LYS A 153 -6.45 5.63 15.37
N ASN A 154 -6.16 6.42 14.33
CA ASN A 154 -6.49 6.22 12.93
C ASN A 154 -6.37 4.75 12.52
N LEU A 155 -7.29 4.35 11.65
CA LEU A 155 -7.37 2.99 11.15
C LEU A 155 -6.43 2.88 9.94
N HIS A 156 -5.35 2.11 10.09
CA HIS A 156 -4.34 1.92 9.06
C HIS A 156 -4.31 0.47 8.60
N VAL A 157 -4.09 0.34 7.29
CA VAL A 157 -3.74 -0.90 6.63
C VAL A 157 -2.23 -0.88 6.45
N THR A 158 -1.54 -1.99 6.74
CA THR A 158 -0.08 -2.01 6.88
C THR A 158 0.57 -3.10 6.04
N VAL A 159 1.83 -2.86 5.69
CA VAL A 159 2.73 -3.88 5.16
C VAL A 159 3.40 -4.56 6.35
N TRP A 160 2.97 -5.79 6.64
CA TRP A 160 3.46 -6.63 7.74
C TRP A 160 3.49 -5.95 9.12
N LYS A 161 2.57 -5.03 9.43
CA LYS A 161 2.54 -4.23 10.67
C LYS A 161 3.76 -3.33 10.89
N ILE A 162 4.66 -3.22 9.91
CA ILE A 162 5.87 -2.38 10.00
C ILE A 162 5.55 -0.97 9.52
N LEU A 163 4.92 -0.85 8.34
CA LEU A 163 4.68 0.43 7.70
C LEU A 163 3.22 0.58 7.23
N PRO A 164 2.55 1.71 7.49
CA PRO A 164 1.23 1.96 6.95
C PRO A 164 1.27 2.21 5.44
N ILE A 165 0.30 1.64 4.72
CA ILE A 165 0.12 1.86 3.28
C ILE A 165 -0.46 3.26 3.09
N THR A 166 0.40 4.21 2.76
CA THR A 166 0.06 5.60 2.45
C THR A 166 0.56 5.96 1.06
N ARG A 167 0.10 7.07 0.48
CA ARG A 167 0.66 7.56 -0.80
C ARG A 167 2.18 7.71 -0.75
N SER A 168 2.72 8.15 0.39
CA SER A 168 4.16 8.28 0.61
C SER A 168 4.88 6.94 0.56
N PHE A 169 4.27 5.86 1.05
CA PHE A 169 4.83 4.51 0.98
C PHE A 169 5.01 4.04 -0.48
N ILE A 170 4.06 4.37 -1.36
CA ILE A 170 4.13 4.05 -2.80
C ILE A 170 5.35 4.73 -3.41
N LEU A 171 5.46 6.04 -3.21
CA LEU A 171 6.57 6.85 -3.73
C LEU A 171 7.91 6.38 -3.18
N ALA A 172 7.98 6.06 -1.88
CA ALA A 172 9.18 5.55 -1.24
C ALA A 172 9.62 4.20 -1.83
N THR A 173 8.68 3.28 -2.05
CA THR A 173 8.99 1.95 -2.63
C THR A 173 9.52 2.08 -4.05
N MET A 174 8.82 2.85 -4.91
CA MET A 174 9.24 3.06 -6.30
C MET A 174 10.58 3.78 -6.38
N GLY A 175 10.75 4.86 -5.59
CA GLY A 175 11.99 5.62 -5.53
C GLY A 175 13.17 4.79 -5.06
N THR A 176 12.97 3.96 -4.02
CA THR A 176 14.01 3.07 -3.50
C THR A 176 14.49 2.09 -4.57
N VAL A 177 13.56 1.39 -5.24
CA VAL A 177 13.94 0.45 -6.30
C VAL A 177 14.68 1.16 -7.43
N PHE A 178 14.19 2.30 -7.89
CA PHE A 178 14.82 3.08 -8.93
C PHE A 178 16.25 3.52 -8.56
N THR A 179 16.44 4.06 -7.34
CA THR A 179 17.76 4.46 -6.84
C THR A 179 18.72 3.28 -6.77
N TYR A 180 18.29 2.13 -6.26
CA TYR A 180 19.14 0.93 -6.20
C TYR A 180 19.51 0.42 -7.59
N CYS A 181 18.58 0.43 -8.56
CA CYS A 181 18.87 0.05 -9.94
C CYS A 181 19.96 0.95 -10.54
N LEU A 182 19.83 2.27 -10.41
CA LEU A 182 20.84 3.22 -10.90
C LEU A 182 22.19 3.07 -10.17
N LEU A 183 22.18 2.86 -8.86
CA LEU A 183 23.40 2.72 -8.08
C LEU A 183 24.16 1.44 -8.48
N LEU A 184 23.44 0.33 -8.64
CA LEU A 184 24.04 -0.93 -9.08
C LEU A 184 24.58 -0.85 -10.51
N ASP A 185 23.86 -0.18 -11.41
CA ASP A 185 24.30 0.06 -12.79
C ASP A 185 25.58 0.91 -12.84
N ASN A 186 25.62 2.01 -12.07
CA ASN A 186 26.82 2.84 -11.96
C ASN A 186 28.03 2.05 -11.43
N ILE A 187 27.84 1.19 -10.42
CA ILE A 187 28.91 0.34 -9.89
C ILE A 187 29.40 -0.66 -10.95
N ARG A 188 28.49 -1.30 -11.70
CA ARG A 188 28.85 -2.23 -12.78
C ARG A 188 29.64 -1.51 -13.88
N THR A 189 29.19 -0.35 -14.30
CA THR A 189 29.87 0.49 -15.29
C THR A 189 31.27 0.88 -14.83
N LEU A 190 31.41 1.31 -13.57
CA LEU A 190 32.71 1.67 -12.98
C LEU A 190 33.68 0.47 -12.97
N LYS A 191 33.17 -0.72 -12.61
CA LYS A 191 33.95 -1.95 -12.61
C LYS A 191 34.38 -2.36 -14.02
N GLY A 192 33.50 -2.25 -15.01
CA GLY A 192 33.83 -2.50 -16.41
C GLY A 192 34.93 -1.57 -16.95
N ILE A 193 34.89 -0.29 -16.59
CA ILE A 193 35.94 0.68 -16.95
C ILE A 193 37.28 0.33 -16.28
N ALA A 194 37.25 -0.07 -15.00
CA ALA A 194 38.45 -0.49 -14.28
C ALA A 194 39.10 -1.74 -14.88
N ASP A 195 38.29 -2.72 -15.28
CA ASP A 195 38.78 -3.95 -15.94
C ASP A 195 39.38 -3.64 -17.32
N LEU A 196 38.74 -2.79 -18.15
CA LEU A 196 39.30 -2.35 -19.44
C LEU A 196 40.64 -1.62 -19.28
N ARG A 197 40.74 -0.78 -18.24
CA ARG A 197 41.99 -0.06 -17.94
C ARG A 197 43.11 -1.03 -17.59
N ASN A 198 42.85 -2.07 -16.79
CA ASN A 198 43.86 -3.06 -16.42
C ASN A 198 44.31 -3.94 -17.60
N VAL A 199 43.44 -4.21 -18.57
CA VAL A 199 43.79 -4.94 -19.81
C VAL A 199 44.67 -4.09 -20.73
N SER A 200 44.58 -2.76 -20.66
CA SER A 200 45.35 -1.82 -21.50
C SER A 200 46.83 -1.67 -21.09
N TYR A 201 47.20 -2.15 -19.90
CA TYR A 201 48.56 -2.04 -19.33
C TYR A 201 49.33 -3.37 -19.35
N VAL A 202 48.82 -4.39 -20.05
CA VAL A 202 49.48 -5.69 -20.31
C VAL A 202 49.83 -5.76 -21.79
#